data_AF-A0A9X7YQK8-F1
#
_entry.id   AF-A0A9X7YQK8-F1
#
_cell.length_a   1.000
_cell.length_b   1.000
_cell.length_c   1.000
_cell.angle_alpha   90.00
_cell.angle_beta   90.00
_cell.angle_gamma   90.00
#
_symmetry.space_group_name_H-M   'P 1'
#
loop_
_entity.id
_entity.type
_entity.pdbx_description
1 polymer ?
#
loop_
_entity_poly.entity_id
_entity_poly.type
_entity_poly.pdbx_seq_one_letter_code
_entity_poly.pdbx_strand_id
1 'polypeptide(L)'
;MYSGDLGLHIFFLVSGFLVTFSMERSGDIRQFLYSRALRIYPGLIVFVLLGAGVVGPLFTSVSLDEYFGSQDLRAFVRTNATASGYYPYLPGLFADSRFPNTLAGTLWTLWVEVRLYLLVALFGALGLLGKRGVAIGAILALAALCIAFPTYAPLLGGDPHNVRLAAFFAAGALLYLLRHHVPMRLDVLMLLVLFAWLSRHRPEYDLYFGVLIIYGSLLFAFSRKLTLPRGLDDYSFGIYLYGWPIQQLLFELVPGIGPYRMALLSIPLSIVAGALSWHLVEKRALQLRKRLGKRREVAAAEVASPSTSMPVP
;
A
#
# COMPACT_ATOMS: atom_id res chain seq x y z
N MET A 1 -9.53 -3.25 -20.68
CA MET A 1 -9.06 -3.12 -19.29
C MET A 1 -8.54 -1.71 -19.11
N TYR A 2 -8.96 -0.99 -18.05
CA TYR A 2 -8.60 0.42 -17.87
C TYR A 2 -7.14 0.54 -17.41
N SER A 3 -6.44 1.59 -17.83
CA SER A 3 -5.03 1.83 -17.46
C SER A 3 -4.76 1.90 -15.95
N GLY A 4 -5.79 2.19 -15.14
CA GLY A 4 -5.71 2.21 -13.68
C GLY A 4 -5.51 0.83 -13.02
N ASP A 5 -6.03 -0.25 -13.62
CA ASP A 5 -5.90 -1.60 -13.07
C ASP A 5 -4.45 -2.09 -13.11
N LEU A 6 -3.74 -1.74 -14.19
CA LEU A 6 -2.34 -2.09 -14.42
C LEU A 6 -1.42 -1.50 -13.34
N GLY A 7 -1.59 -0.21 -13.02
CA GLY A 7 -0.78 0.47 -12.01
C GLY A 7 -0.94 -0.17 -10.62
N LEU A 8 -2.16 -0.59 -10.30
CA LEU A 8 -2.48 -1.27 -9.06
C LEU A 8 -1.83 -2.67 -8.99
N HIS A 9 -1.88 -3.44 -10.07
CA HIS A 9 -1.25 -4.77 -10.10
C HIS A 9 0.27 -4.69 -9.95
N ILE A 10 0.90 -3.74 -10.64
CA ILE A 10 2.34 -3.43 -10.50
C ILE A 10 2.64 -3.07 -9.04
N PHE A 11 1.83 -2.23 -8.42
CA PHE A 11 2.01 -1.84 -7.02
C PHE A 11 1.98 -3.05 -6.08
N PHE A 12 1.01 -3.95 -6.21
CA PHE A 12 0.94 -5.17 -5.39
C PHE A 12 2.12 -6.11 -5.64
N LEU A 13 2.54 -6.26 -6.91
CA LEU A 13 3.74 -7.03 -7.26
C LEU A 13 4.98 -6.47 -6.55
N VAL A 14 5.21 -5.16 -6.64
CA VAL A 14 6.37 -4.50 -6.03
C VAL A 14 6.30 -4.58 -4.50
N SER A 15 5.11 -4.37 -3.94
CA SER A 15 4.84 -4.50 -2.51
C SER A 15 5.20 -5.91 -2.02
N GLY A 16 4.79 -6.96 -2.73
CA GLY A 16 5.13 -8.35 -2.42
C GLY A 16 6.64 -8.59 -2.29
N PHE A 17 7.42 -8.07 -3.23
CA PHE A 17 8.88 -8.17 -3.20
C PHE A 17 9.47 -7.41 -1.99
N LEU A 18 9.13 -6.14 -1.84
CA LEU A 18 9.72 -5.24 -0.83
C LEU A 18 9.29 -5.59 0.60
N VAL A 19 8.07 -6.06 0.79
CA VAL A 19 7.53 -6.46 2.09
C VAL A 19 8.20 -7.75 2.55
N THR A 20 8.36 -8.73 1.66
CA THR A 20 9.09 -9.97 1.96
C THR A 20 10.56 -9.69 2.29
N PHE A 21 11.22 -8.82 1.50
CA PHE A 21 12.56 -8.32 1.81
C PHE A 21 12.65 -7.66 3.19
N SER A 22 11.70 -6.78 3.49
CA SER A 22 11.67 -6.06 4.76
C SER A 22 11.48 -6.98 5.95
N MET A 23 10.68 -8.04 5.83
CA MET A 23 10.48 -9.01 6.91
C MET A 23 11.76 -9.81 7.16
N GLU A 24 12.38 -10.38 6.11
CA GLU A 24 13.64 -11.15 6.22
C GLU A 24 14.76 -10.27 6.79
N ARG A 25 14.87 -9.01 6.35
CA ARG A 25 15.89 -8.07 6.83
C ARG A 25 15.68 -7.65 8.29
N SER A 26 14.44 -7.48 8.73
CA SER A 26 14.16 -7.01 10.09
C SER A 26 14.45 -8.06 11.15
N GLY A 27 14.22 -9.34 10.86
CA GLY A 27 14.34 -10.43 11.84
C GLY A 27 13.35 -10.37 13.03
N ASP A 28 12.66 -9.24 13.23
CA ASP A 28 11.69 -9.00 14.30
C ASP A 28 10.32 -8.63 13.74
N ILE A 29 9.34 -9.51 13.99
CA ILE A 29 7.94 -9.36 13.55
C ILE A 29 7.29 -8.11 14.13
N ARG A 30 7.59 -7.77 15.40
CA ARG A 30 7.01 -6.59 16.05
C ARG A 30 7.52 -5.33 15.37
N GLN A 31 8.81 -5.29 15.10
CA GLN A 31 9.44 -4.18 14.40
C GLN A 31 8.88 -4.03 12.97
N PHE A 32 8.69 -5.15 12.26
CA PHE A 32 8.07 -5.19 10.94
C PHE A 32 6.64 -4.63 10.98
N LEU A 33 5.77 -5.18 11.83
CA LEU A 33 4.36 -4.76 11.95
C LEU A 33 4.25 -3.29 12.31
N TYR A 34 5.04 -2.83 13.29
CA TYR A 34 5.02 -1.42 13.70
C TYR A 34 5.50 -0.49 12.58
N SER A 35 6.51 -0.90 11.80
CA SER A 35 6.97 -0.15 10.64
C SER A 35 5.89 0.00 9.57
N ARG A 36 5.09 -1.04 9.35
CA ARG A 36 4.00 -1.04 8.38
C ARG A 36 2.79 -0.26 8.89
N ALA A 37 2.46 -0.40 10.17
CA ALA A 37 1.41 0.37 10.81
C ALA A 37 1.69 1.89 10.72
N LEU A 38 2.89 2.33 11.06
CA LEU A 38 3.28 3.75 10.98
C LEU A 38 3.36 4.30 9.55
N ARG A 39 3.50 3.42 8.55
CA ARG A 39 3.45 3.81 7.14
C ARG A 39 2.02 4.13 6.70
N ILE A 40 1.04 3.34 7.15
CA ILE A 40 -0.34 3.39 6.65
C ILE A 40 -1.27 4.19 7.57
N TYR A 41 -1.32 3.82 8.85
CA TYR A 41 -2.38 4.29 9.76
C TYR A 41 -2.38 5.79 10.01
N PRO A 42 -1.24 6.48 10.21
CA PRO A 42 -1.27 7.92 10.46
C PRO A 42 -1.94 8.71 9.34
N GLY A 43 -1.52 8.49 8.08
CA GLY A 43 -2.12 9.14 6.92
C GLY A 43 -3.57 8.71 6.69
N LEU A 44 -3.88 7.41 6.86
CA LEU A 44 -5.24 6.88 6.75
C LEU A 44 -6.21 7.50 7.77
N ILE A 45 -5.81 7.60 9.03
CA ILE A 45 -6.63 8.19 10.09
C ILE A 45 -6.90 9.66 9.78
N VAL A 46 -5.87 10.42 9.40
CA VAL A 46 -6.04 11.83 9.01
C VAL A 46 -6.98 11.96 7.81
N PHE A 47 -6.81 11.12 6.78
CA PHE A 47 -7.70 11.08 5.63
C PHE A 47 -9.16 10.82 6.02
N VAL A 48 -9.40 9.80 6.84
CA VAL A 48 -10.76 9.43 7.28
C VAL A 48 -11.38 10.56 8.10
N LEU A 49 -10.62 11.18 9.01
CA LEU A 49 -11.11 12.29 9.83
C LEU A 49 -11.37 13.56 9.02
N LEU A 50 -10.50 13.90 8.06
CA LEU A 50 -10.73 15.01 7.13
C LEU A 50 -11.95 14.75 6.25
N GLY A 51 -12.11 13.51 5.77
CA GLY A 51 -13.26 13.11 4.99
C GLY A 51 -14.57 13.23 5.76
N ALA A 52 -14.62 12.63 6.95
CA ALA A 52 -15.80 12.57 7.80
C ALA A 52 -16.13 13.92 8.49
N GLY A 53 -15.12 14.70 8.85
CA GLY A 53 -15.29 15.91 9.67
C GLY A 53 -15.20 17.23 8.90
N VAL A 54 -14.64 17.23 7.68
CA VAL A 54 -14.46 18.45 6.87
C VAL A 54 -15.13 18.31 5.52
N VAL A 55 -14.72 17.36 4.69
CA VAL A 55 -15.25 17.24 3.33
C VAL A 55 -16.73 16.88 3.34
N GLY A 56 -17.11 15.89 4.15
CA GLY A 56 -18.49 15.47 4.28
C GLY A 56 -19.46 16.59 4.67
N PRO A 57 -19.27 17.26 5.82
CA PRO A 57 -20.14 18.36 6.25
C PRO A 57 -20.19 19.55 5.27
N LEU A 58 -19.12 19.82 4.52
CA LEU A 58 -19.07 20.94 3.57
C LEU A 58 -19.80 20.66 2.24
N PHE A 59 -19.90 19.39 1.83
CA PHE A 59 -20.38 18.98 0.51
C PHE A 59 -21.59 18.03 0.56
N THR A 60 -22.15 17.79 1.75
CA THR A 60 -23.33 16.95 1.90
C THR A 60 -24.60 17.71 1.52
N SER A 61 -25.54 17.02 0.89
CA SER A 61 -26.88 17.53 0.57
C SER A 61 -27.91 17.30 1.69
N VAL A 62 -27.56 16.51 2.72
CA VAL A 62 -28.44 16.27 3.88
C VAL A 62 -28.16 17.27 5.00
N SER A 63 -29.08 17.38 5.97
CA SER A 63 -28.87 18.23 7.15
C SER A 63 -27.68 17.72 7.99
N LEU A 64 -27.01 18.61 8.73
CA LEU A 64 -25.88 18.20 9.59
C LEU A 64 -26.29 17.23 10.69
N ASP A 65 -27.50 17.38 11.24
CA ASP A 65 -28.03 16.47 12.26
C ASP A 65 -28.21 15.05 11.69
N GLU A 66 -28.73 14.95 10.45
CA GLU A 66 -28.84 13.68 9.73
C GLU A 66 -27.46 13.11 9.37
N TYR A 67 -26.54 13.95 8.91
CA TYR A 67 -25.17 13.57 8.55
C TYR A 67 -24.45 12.90 9.74
N PHE A 68 -24.38 13.58 10.88
CA PHE A 68 -23.69 13.08 12.08
C PHE A 68 -24.47 11.95 12.78
N GLY A 69 -25.79 11.90 12.61
CA GLY A 69 -26.64 10.80 13.08
C GLY A 69 -26.57 9.53 12.22
N SER A 70 -26.05 9.62 10.99
CA SER A 70 -26.11 8.53 10.01
C SER A 70 -25.32 7.28 10.40
N GLN A 71 -25.84 6.12 9.99
CA GLN A 71 -25.12 4.84 10.10
C GLN A 71 -23.94 4.78 9.12
N ASP A 72 -24.05 5.44 7.97
CA ASP A 72 -23.04 5.44 6.92
C ASP A 72 -21.77 6.16 7.38
N LEU A 73 -21.89 7.31 8.06
CA LEU A 73 -20.73 7.99 8.66
C LEU A 73 -20.01 7.08 9.66
N ARG A 74 -20.76 6.41 10.54
CA ARG A 74 -20.19 5.46 11.52
C ARG A 74 -19.50 4.29 10.84
N ALA A 75 -20.11 3.74 9.79
CA ALA A 75 -19.56 2.64 9.01
C ALA A 75 -18.30 3.07 8.26
N PHE A 76 -18.28 4.26 7.67
CA PHE A 76 -17.14 4.86 6.98
C PHE A 76 -15.95 5.01 7.93
N VAL A 77 -16.15 5.66 9.08
CA VAL A 77 -15.07 5.89 10.04
C VAL A 77 -14.54 4.56 10.57
N ARG A 78 -15.42 3.68 11.07
CA ARG A 78 -15.02 2.41 11.68
C ARG A 78 -14.29 1.50 10.68
N THR A 79 -14.87 1.30 9.50
CA THR A 79 -14.36 0.31 8.53
C THR A 79 -13.04 0.76 7.92
N ASN A 80 -12.92 2.04 7.55
CA ASN A 80 -11.71 2.54 6.90
C ASN A 80 -10.60 2.82 7.91
N ALA A 81 -10.89 3.41 9.08
CA ALA A 81 -9.83 3.74 10.06
C ALA A 81 -9.18 2.48 10.65
N THR A 82 -9.89 1.35 10.68
CA THR A 82 -9.35 0.05 11.12
C THR A 82 -8.78 -0.78 9.98
N ALA A 83 -8.91 -0.32 8.73
CA ALA A 83 -8.59 -1.08 7.52
C ALA A 83 -9.16 -2.52 7.54
N SER A 84 -10.34 -2.73 8.15
CA SER A 84 -10.93 -4.06 8.31
C SER A 84 -11.68 -4.52 7.06
N GLY A 85 -12.04 -3.59 6.19
CA GLY A 85 -12.74 -3.80 4.94
C GLY A 85 -12.78 -2.52 4.11
N TYR A 86 -13.84 -2.35 3.33
CA TYR A 86 -14.01 -1.20 2.44
C TYR A 86 -15.42 -0.63 2.58
N TYR A 87 -15.51 0.66 2.92
CA TYR A 87 -16.79 1.38 2.97
C TYR A 87 -16.59 2.81 2.46
N PRO A 88 -16.83 3.12 1.19
CA PRO A 88 -16.44 4.41 0.62
C PRO A 88 -17.42 5.55 0.85
N TYR A 89 -18.59 5.26 1.42
CA TYR A 89 -19.74 6.14 1.36
C TYR A 89 -19.81 7.14 2.52
N LEU A 90 -20.19 8.38 2.21
CA LEU A 90 -20.64 9.39 3.18
C LEU A 90 -22.02 9.89 2.77
N PRO A 91 -22.92 10.16 3.73
CA PRO A 91 -24.32 10.47 3.43
C PRO A 91 -24.45 11.80 2.69
N GLY A 92 -25.25 11.81 1.62
CA GLY A 92 -25.58 13.00 0.83
C GLY A 92 -24.41 13.61 0.05
N LEU A 93 -23.27 12.94 -0.04
CA LEU A 93 -22.06 13.53 -0.63
C LEU A 93 -22.09 13.42 -2.17
N PHE A 94 -21.82 14.50 -2.89
CA PHE A 94 -21.71 14.50 -4.36
C PHE A 94 -22.90 13.81 -5.07
N ALA A 95 -24.13 14.11 -4.64
CA ALA A 95 -25.33 13.39 -5.06
C ALA A 95 -25.53 13.33 -6.59
N ASP A 96 -25.12 14.39 -7.30
CA ASP A 96 -25.24 14.53 -8.75
C ASP A 96 -23.99 14.05 -9.52
N SER A 97 -22.98 13.54 -8.81
CA SER A 97 -21.75 13.04 -9.44
C SER A 97 -21.90 11.65 -10.04
N ARG A 98 -20.94 11.26 -10.89
CA ARG A 98 -20.88 9.90 -11.46
C ARG A 98 -20.77 8.80 -10.40
N PHE A 99 -20.23 9.12 -9.23
CA PHE A 99 -20.02 8.19 -8.13
C PHE A 99 -20.65 8.77 -6.85
N PRO A 100 -21.98 8.78 -6.75
CA PRO A 100 -22.67 9.42 -5.66
C PRO A 100 -22.25 8.82 -4.32
N ASN A 101 -22.24 9.67 -3.30
CA ASN A 101 -21.86 9.38 -1.92
C ASN A 101 -20.40 8.90 -1.74
N THR A 102 -19.57 8.83 -2.78
CA THR A 102 -18.28 8.10 -2.75
C THR A 102 -17.09 9.02 -2.51
N LEU A 103 -16.59 9.08 -1.26
CA LEU A 103 -15.37 9.84 -0.94
C LEU A 103 -14.10 9.00 -1.07
N ALA A 104 -14.12 7.78 -0.55
CA ALA A 104 -12.90 6.98 -0.32
C ALA A 104 -12.70 5.89 -1.37
N GLY A 105 -12.99 6.21 -2.64
CA GLY A 105 -12.98 5.23 -3.73
C GLY A 105 -11.65 4.51 -3.94
N THR A 106 -10.52 5.05 -3.49
CA THR A 106 -9.21 4.38 -3.58
C THR A 106 -8.98 3.32 -2.51
N LEU A 107 -9.64 3.39 -1.35
CA LEU A 107 -9.34 2.55 -0.17
C LEU A 107 -9.70 1.06 -0.32
N TRP A 108 -10.39 0.67 -1.40
CA TRP A 108 -10.85 -0.70 -1.62
C TRP A 108 -9.71 -1.73 -1.66
N THR A 109 -8.48 -1.33 -1.97
CA THR A 109 -7.30 -2.20 -1.97
C THR A 109 -6.52 -2.19 -0.67
N LEU A 110 -6.68 -1.16 0.17
CA LEU A 110 -5.82 -0.95 1.32
C LEU A 110 -5.97 -2.05 2.38
N TRP A 111 -7.20 -2.48 2.65
CA TRP A 111 -7.46 -3.56 3.61
C TRP A 111 -6.88 -4.91 3.13
N VAL A 112 -6.88 -5.15 1.81
CA VAL A 112 -6.24 -6.33 1.21
C VAL A 112 -4.74 -6.27 1.45
N GLU A 113 -4.11 -5.11 1.20
CA GLU A 113 -2.68 -4.91 1.43
C GLU A 113 -2.29 -5.15 2.91
N VAL A 114 -3.07 -4.61 3.85
CA VAL A 114 -2.84 -4.84 5.29
C VAL A 114 -2.92 -6.33 5.64
N ARG A 115 -3.89 -7.07 5.10
CA ARG A 115 -3.99 -8.53 5.33
C ARG A 115 -2.83 -9.31 4.74
N LEU A 116 -2.31 -8.91 3.58
CA LEU A 116 -1.11 -9.52 2.99
C LEU A 116 0.14 -9.24 3.82
N TYR A 117 0.25 -8.06 4.45
CA TYR A 117 1.33 -7.78 5.39
C TYR A 117 1.27 -8.68 6.62
N LEU A 118 0.07 -8.90 7.16
CA LEU A 118 -0.15 -9.83 8.27
C LEU A 118 0.20 -11.28 7.87
N LEU A 119 -0.10 -11.68 6.63
CA LEU A 119 0.29 -13.00 6.11
C LEU A 119 1.82 -13.16 6.03
N VAL A 120 2.55 -12.14 5.56
CA VAL A 120 4.02 -12.16 5.56
C VAL A 120 4.57 -12.19 6.99
N ALA A 121 3.97 -11.44 7.91
CA ALA A 121 4.34 -11.48 9.33
C ALA A 121 4.14 -12.88 9.92
N LEU A 122 3.04 -13.56 9.58
CA LEU A 122 2.76 -14.94 9.98
C LEU A 122 3.81 -15.91 9.42
N PHE A 123 4.18 -15.76 8.14
CA PHE A 123 5.25 -16.57 7.54
C PHE A 123 6.60 -16.36 8.25
N GLY A 124 6.89 -15.12 8.65
CA GLY A 124 8.04 -14.80 9.47
C GLY A 124 7.96 -15.42 10.87
N ALA A 125 6.80 -15.35 11.52
CA ALA A 125 6.55 -15.92 12.86
C ALA A 125 6.69 -17.44 12.90
N LEU A 126 6.24 -18.12 11.85
CA LEU A 126 6.37 -19.57 11.69
C LEU A 126 7.79 -19.99 11.24
N GLY A 127 8.71 -19.04 11.04
CA GLY A 127 10.07 -19.31 10.54
C GLY A 127 10.12 -19.81 9.10
N LEU A 128 9.01 -19.75 8.35
CA LEU A 128 8.92 -20.26 6.97
C LEU A 128 9.86 -19.50 6.03
N LEU A 129 10.03 -18.19 6.26
CA LEU A 129 10.93 -17.37 5.45
C LEU A 129 12.40 -17.79 5.58
N GLY A 130 12.80 -18.45 6.67
CA GLY A 130 14.12 -19.05 6.84
C GLY A 130 14.32 -20.33 6.00
N LYS A 131 13.22 -20.99 5.61
CA LYS A 131 13.21 -22.21 4.79
C LYS A 131 12.60 -21.91 3.43
N ARG A 132 13.38 -21.27 2.54
CA ARG A 132 12.90 -20.74 1.24
C ARG A 132 12.04 -21.71 0.43
N GLY A 133 12.42 -22.98 0.33
CA GLY A 133 11.63 -23.99 -0.38
C GLY A 133 10.24 -24.22 0.23
N VAL A 134 10.13 -24.21 1.56
CA VAL A 134 8.85 -24.32 2.27
C VAL A 134 8.00 -23.06 2.06
N ALA A 135 8.60 -21.87 2.13
CA ALA A 135 7.89 -20.62 1.86
C ALA A 135 7.35 -20.57 0.42
N ILE A 136 8.17 -20.98 -0.57
CA ILE A 136 7.74 -21.09 -1.98
C ILE A 136 6.58 -22.08 -2.10
N GLY A 137 6.73 -23.29 -1.55
CA GLY A 137 5.68 -24.30 -1.57
C GLY A 137 4.38 -23.83 -0.93
N ALA A 138 4.46 -23.13 0.21
CA ALA A 138 3.30 -22.57 0.89
C ALA A 138 2.61 -21.46 0.08
N ILE A 139 3.38 -20.56 -0.54
CA ILE A 139 2.82 -19.50 -1.41
C ILE A 139 2.12 -20.13 -2.63
N LEU A 140 2.76 -21.12 -3.28
CA LEU A 140 2.17 -21.82 -4.43
C LEU A 140 0.92 -22.61 -4.04
N ALA A 141 0.93 -23.27 -2.89
CA ALA A 141 -0.24 -24.00 -2.37
C ALA A 141 -1.40 -23.05 -2.05
N LEU A 142 -1.13 -21.90 -1.43
CA LEU A 142 -2.14 -20.86 -1.17
C LEU A 142 -2.69 -20.29 -2.48
N ALA A 143 -1.83 -20.02 -3.47
CA ALA A 143 -2.27 -19.55 -4.77
C ALA A 143 -3.15 -20.58 -5.48
N ALA A 144 -2.76 -21.86 -5.47
CA ALA A 144 -3.56 -22.95 -6.03
C ALA A 144 -4.90 -23.09 -5.30
N LEU A 145 -4.93 -22.97 -3.97
CA LEU A 145 -6.16 -23.01 -3.18
C LEU A 145 -7.10 -21.86 -3.53
N CYS A 146 -6.58 -20.63 -3.68
CA CYS A 146 -7.39 -19.48 -4.09
C CYS A 146 -7.94 -19.62 -5.52
N ILE A 147 -7.23 -20.29 -6.41
CA ILE A 147 -7.70 -20.60 -7.77
C ILE A 147 -8.78 -21.68 -7.75
N ALA A 148 -8.58 -22.75 -6.96
CA ALA A 148 -9.52 -23.86 -6.86
C ALA A 148 -10.80 -23.47 -6.10
N PHE A 149 -10.70 -22.58 -5.12
CA PHE A 149 -11.79 -22.19 -4.24
C PHE A 149 -11.90 -20.66 -4.11
N PRO A 150 -12.22 -19.93 -5.20
CA PRO A 150 -12.20 -18.47 -5.22
C PRO A 150 -13.18 -17.84 -4.20
N THR A 151 -14.34 -18.47 -4.00
CA THR A 151 -15.36 -18.03 -3.05
C THR A 151 -14.98 -18.28 -1.58
N TYR A 152 -14.02 -19.17 -1.32
CA TYR A 152 -13.57 -19.57 0.02
C TYR A 152 -12.20 -18.99 0.38
N ALA A 153 -11.86 -17.83 -0.17
CA ALA A 153 -10.74 -17.01 0.29
C ALA A 153 -11.24 -15.95 1.30
N PRO A 154 -11.59 -16.32 2.56
CA PRO A 154 -12.15 -15.37 3.53
C PRO A 154 -11.18 -14.24 3.88
N LEU A 155 -9.86 -14.51 3.77
CA LEU A 155 -8.82 -13.50 3.90
C LEU A 155 -8.98 -12.37 2.87
N LEU A 156 -9.54 -12.65 1.70
CA LEU A 156 -9.68 -11.72 0.57
C LEU A 156 -11.14 -11.35 0.28
N GLY A 157 -12.07 -11.73 1.16
CA GLY A 157 -13.49 -11.38 1.04
C GLY A 157 -14.23 -12.05 -0.11
N GLY A 158 -13.65 -13.08 -0.74
CA GLY A 158 -14.27 -13.85 -1.82
C GLY A 158 -14.42 -13.12 -3.17
N ASP A 159 -13.86 -11.91 -3.31
CA ASP A 159 -13.88 -11.15 -4.57
C ASP A 159 -12.72 -11.60 -5.49
N PRO A 160 -12.99 -11.99 -6.74
CA PRO A 160 -11.96 -12.30 -7.73
C PRO A 160 -10.90 -11.21 -7.92
N HIS A 161 -11.25 -9.93 -7.75
CA HIS A 161 -10.30 -8.81 -7.85
C HIS A 161 -9.25 -8.89 -6.74
N ASN A 162 -9.67 -9.21 -5.50
CA ASN A 162 -8.75 -9.32 -4.37
C ASN A 162 -7.84 -10.54 -4.51
N VAL A 163 -8.36 -11.64 -5.03
CA VAL A 163 -7.55 -12.84 -5.37
C VAL A 163 -6.48 -12.49 -6.40
N ARG A 164 -6.85 -11.72 -7.44
CA ARG A 164 -5.90 -11.23 -8.44
C ARG A 164 -4.79 -10.38 -7.80
N LEU A 165 -5.15 -9.40 -6.96
CA LEU A 165 -4.17 -8.56 -6.24
C LEU A 165 -3.23 -9.38 -5.36
N ALA A 166 -3.77 -10.35 -4.62
CA ALA A 166 -2.97 -11.26 -3.81
C ALA A 166 -2.03 -12.13 -4.66
N ALA A 167 -2.45 -12.55 -5.85
CA ALA A 167 -1.60 -13.30 -6.78
C ALA A 167 -0.42 -12.46 -7.28
N PHE A 168 -0.65 -11.18 -7.61
CA PHE A 168 0.43 -10.25 -7.95
C PHE A 168 1.40 -10.07 -6.79
N PHE A 169 0.90 -9.86 -5.58
CA PHE A 169 1.74 -9.78 -4.38
C PHE A 169 2.54 -11.06 -4.14
N ALA A 170 1.91 -12.23 -4.27
CA ALA A 170 2.56 -13.53 -4.17
C ALA A 170 3.66 -13.69 -5.21
N ALA A 171 3.43 -13.28 -6.46
CA ALA A 171 4.46 -13.29 -7.52
C ALA A 171 5.67 -12.43 -7.13
N GLY A 172 5.44 -11.24 -6.57
CA GLY A 172 6.51 -10.39 -6.03
C GLY A 172 7.30 -11.04 -4.90
N ALA A 173 6.61 -11.69 -3.96
CA ALA A 173 7.24 -12.43 -2.88
C ALA A 173 8.06 -13.62 -3.40
N LEU A 174 7.55 -14.35 -4.40
CA LEU A 174 8.28 -15.44 -5.05
C LEU A 174 9.54 -14.95 -5.78
N LEU A 175 9.44 -13.84 -6.52
CA LEU A 175 10.60 -13.20 -7.15
C LEU A 175 11.67 -12.84 -6.11
N TYR A 176 11.26 -12.38 -4.92
CA TYR A 176 12.19 -12.12 -3.83
C TYR A 176 12.86 -13.39 -3.28
N LEU A 177 12.08 -14.46 -3.06
CA LEU A 177 12.61 -15.73 -2.55
C LEU A 177 13.55 -16.40 -3.56
N LEU A 178 13.27 -16.24 -4.85
CA LEU A 178 14.05 -16.75 -5.97
C LEU A 178 15.17 -15.81 -6.43
N ARG A 179 15.37 -14.65 -5.76
CA ARG A 179 16.28 -13.58 -6.21
C ARG A 179 17.70 -14.01 -6.56
N HIS A 180 18.23 -15.06 -5.92
CA HIS A 180 19.58 -15.58 -6.19
C HIS A 180 19.69 -16.34 -7.51
N HIS A 181 18.56 -16.76 -8.08
CA HIS A 181 18.47 -17.46 -9.37
C HIS A 181 18.03 -16.52 -10.50
N VAL A 182 17.66 -15.27 -10.19
CA VAL A 182 17.22 -14.29 -11.19
C VAL A 182 18.45 -13.54 -11.70
N PRO A 183 18.92 -13.78 -12.94
CA PRO A 183 20.06 -13.05 -13.48
C PRO A 183 19.69 -11.58 -13.70
N MET A 184 20.60 -10.64 -13.42
CA MET A 184 20.41 -9.19 -13.64
C MET A 184 21.11 -8.76 -14.93
N ARG A 185 20.49 -9.04 -16.08
CA ARG A 185 21.08 -8.84 -17.41
C ARG A 185 20.11 -8.08 -18.33
N LEU A 186 20.67 -7.23 -19.20
CA LEU A 186 19.87 -6.42 -20.14
C LEU A 186 19.20 -7.26 -21.23
N ASP A 187 19.79 -8.37 -21.64
CA ASP A 187 19.19 -9.29 -22.63
C ASP A 187 17.90 -9.92 -22.10
N VAL A 188 17.88 -10.31 -20.82
CA VAL A 188 16.67 -10.79 -20.15
C VAL A 188 15.59 -9.70 -20.09
N LEU A 189 15.97 -8.45 -19.82
CA LEU A 189 15.03 -7.32 -19.90
C LEU A 189 14.43 -7.20 -21.31
N MET A 190 15.26 -7.26 -22.35
CA MET A 190 14.80 -7.16 -23.74
C MET A 190 13.89 -8.33 -24.13
N LEU A 191 14.17 -9.55 -23.65
CA LEU A 191 13.30 -10.70 -23.82
C LEU A 191 11.95 -10.51 -23.12
N LEU A 192 11.95 -9.95 -21.90
CA LEU A 192 10.71 -9.63 -21.17
C LEU A 192 9.91 -8.53 -21.88
N VAL A 193 10.57 -7.51 -22.45
CA VAL A 193 9.93 -6.47 -23.28
C VAL A 193 9.27 -7.10 -24.50
N LEU A 194 10.00 -7.96 -25.23
CA LEU A 194 9.48 -8.65 -26.40
C LEU A 194 8.30 -9.55 -26.02
N PHE A 195 8.42 -10.32 -24.95
CA PHE A 195 7.37 -11.20 -24.46
C PHE A 195 6.11 -10.44 -24.05
N ALA A 196 6.25 -9.33 -23.31
CA ALA A 196 5.14 -8.45 -22.97
C ALA A 196 4.48 -7.85 -24.22
N TRP A 197 5.27 -7.42 -25.21
CA TRP A 197 4.76 -6.87 -26.47
C TRP A 197 3.99 -7.90 -27.30
N LEU A 198 4.48 -9.14 -27.39
CA LEU A 198 3.80 -10.24 -28.07
C LEU A 198 2.50 -10.64 -27.35
N SER A 199 2.51 -10.59 -26.02
CA SER A 199 1.36 -10.96 -25.19
C SER A 199 0.36 -9.84 -24.94
N ARG A 200 0.51 -8.65 -25.56
CA ARG A 200 -0.32 -7.46 -25.30
C ARG A 200 -1.84 -7.61 -25.48
N HIS A 201 -2.26 -8.63 -26.25
CA HIS A 201 -3.67 -8.93 -26.49
C HIS A 201 -4.18 -10.12 -25.66
N ARG A 202 -3.33 -10.69 -24.79
CA ARG A 202 -3.66 -11.80 -23.90
C ARG A 202 -4.20 -11.28 -22.56
N PRO A 203 -5.12 -12.01 -21.90
CA PRO A 203 -5.64 -11.61 -20.59
C PRO A 203 -4.56 -11.60 -19.50
N GLU A 204 -3.45 -12.34 -19.67
CA GLU A 204 -2.34 -12.40 -18.72
C GLU A 204 -1.31 -11.26 -18.87
N TYR A 205 -1.52 -10.34 -19.82
CA TYR A 205 -0.58 -9.25 -20.13
C TYR A 205 -0.14 -8.47 -18.88
N ASP A 206 -1.07 -8.15 -17.98
CA ASP A 206 -0.80 -7.36 -16.78
C ASP A 206 0.25 -8.03 -15.88
N LEU A 207 0.24 -9.35 -15.80
CA LEU A 207 1.24 -10.12 -15.04
C LEU A 207 2.61 -10.01 -15.69
N TYR A 208 2.68 -10.18 -17.00
CA TYR A 208 3.94 -10.10 -17.75
C TYR A 208 4.52 -8.69 -17.73
N PHE A 209 3.67 -7.69 -17.89
CA PHE A 209 4.06 -6.30 -17.80
C PHE A 209 4.50 -5.92 -16.38
N GLY A 210 3.79 -6.41 -15.35
CA GLY A 210 4.22 -6.26 -13.96
C GLY A 210 5.60 -6.85 -13.70
N VAL A 211 5.85 -8.09 -14.15
CA VAL A 211 7.16 -8.76 -14.03
C VAL A 211 8.24 -7.96 -14.75
N LEU A 212 7.96 -7.46 -15.96
CA LEU A 212 8.85 -6.58 -16.71
C LEU A 212 9.20 -5.31 -15.91
N ILE A 213 8.20 -4.63 -15.33
CA ILE A 213 8.42 -3.40 -14.55
C ILE A 213 9.26 -3.69 -13.31
N ILE A 214 9.00 -4.77 -12.58
CA ILE A 214 9.81 -5.16 -11.42
C ILE A 214 11.24 -5.45 -11.86
N TYR A 215 11.41 -6.28 -12.88
CA TYR A 215 12.73 -6.67 -13.36
C TYR A 215 13.52 -5.45 -13.82
N GLY A 216 12.90 -4.58 -14.62
CA GLY A 216 13.49 -3.31 -15.05
C GLY A 216 13.82 -2.40 -13.86
N SER A 217 12.95 -2.32 -12.86
CA SER A 217 13.19 -1.53 -11.64
C SER A 217 14.35 -2.08 -10.80
N LEU A 218 14.47 -3.40 -10.66
CA LEU A 218 15.59 -4.04 -9.97
C LEU A 218 16.90 -3.86 -10.74
N LEU A 219 16.87 -4.08 -12.07
CA LEU A 219 18.03 -3.89 -12.93
C LEU A 219 18.52 -2.43 -12.86
N PHE A 220 17.59 -1.48 -12.86
CA PHE A 220 17.85 -0.06 -12.66
C PHE A 220 18.41 0.23 -11.26
N ALA A 221 17.77 -0.27 -10.20
CA ALA A 221 18.15 -0.04 -8.81
C ALA A 221 19.52 -0.63 -8.44
N PHE A 222 19.91 -1.76 -9.07
CA PHE A 222 21.24 -2.36 -8.91
C PHE A 222 22.27 -1.82 -9.90
N SER A 223 21.87 -0.93 -10.82
CA SER A 223 22.82 -0.28 -11.73
C SER A 223 23.69 0.71 -10.95
N ARG A 224 25.02 0.50 -10.97
CA ARG A 224 25.98 1.36 -10.25
C ARG A 224 26.15 2.76 -10.85
N LYS A 225 25.50 3.04 -11.99
CA LYS A 225 25.74 4.24 -12.81
C LYS A 225 24.75 5.37 -12.55
N LEU A 226 23.66 5.14 -11.82
CA LEU A 226 22.61 6.13 -11.59
C LEU A 226 22.46 6.43 -10.10
N THR A 227 22.86 7.63 -9.71
CA THR A 227 22.48 8.21 -8.42
C THR A 227 21.10 8.83 -8.57
N LEU A 228 20.10 8.25 -7.89
CA LEU A 228 18.79 8.89 -7.77
C LEU A 228 18.93 10.28 -7.14
N PRO A 229 18.09 11.26 -7.53
CA PRO A 229 18.08 12.57 -6.90
C PRO A 229 17.85 12.41 -5.40
N ARG A 230 18.72 13.04 -4.60
CA ARG A 230 18.50 13.13 -3.15
C ARG A 230 17.27 14.03 -2.91
N GLY A 231 16.32 13.55 -2.11
CA GLY A 231 15.13 14.35 -1.73
C GLY A 231 13.80 13.89 -2.31
N LEU A 232 13.76 12.77 -3.05
CA LEU A 232 12.49 12.09 -3.35
C LEU A 232 12.00 11.37 -2.08
N ASP A 233 11.14 12.07 -1.34
CA ASP A 233 10.45 11.56 -0.17
C ASP A 233 9.25 10.68 -0.57
N ASP A 234 8.68 9.94 0.38
CA ASP A 234 7.67 8.90 0.11
C ASP A 234 6.25 9.46 0.03
N TYR A 235 5.97 10.22 -1.04
CA TYR A 235 4.66 10.85 -1.28
C TYR A 235 3.59 9.88 -1.81
N SER A 236 4.02 8.68 -2.23
CA SER A 236 3.21 7.70 -2.96
C SER A 236 1.88 7.39 -2.27
N PHE A 237 1.94 7.18 -0.96
CA PHE A 237 0.78 6.83 -0.15
C PHE A 237 -0.23 7.98 -0.06
N GLY A 238 0.25 9.20 0.19
CA GLY A 238 -0.62 10.38 0.23
C GLY A 238 -1.28 10.66 -1.13
N ILE A 239 -0.53 10.55 -2.23
CA ILE A 239 -1.08 10.69 -3.59
C ILE A 239 -2.22 9.68 -3.82
N TYR A 240 -2.05 8.44 -3.39
CA TYR A 240 -3.07 7.39 -3.45
C TYR A 240 -4.32 7.71 -2.61
N LEU A 241 -4.15 8.28 -1.41
CA LEU A 241 -5.27 8.64 -0.54
C LEU A 241 -6.09 9.79 -1.15
N TYR A 242 -5.44 10.89 -1.55
CA TYR A 242 -6.15 12.12 -1.91
C TYR A 242 -6.56 12.21 -3.38
N GLY A 243 -6.01 11.37 -4.27
CA GLY A 243 -6.27 11.47 -5.71
C GLY A 243 -7.74 11.38 -6.10
N TRP A 244 -8.47 10.41 -5.54
CA TRP A 244 -9.90 10.25 -5.81
C TRP A 244 -10.76 11.41 -5.26
N PRO A 245 -10.67 11.77 -3.96
CA PRO A 245 -11.42 12.91 -3.45
C PRO A 245 -11.14 14.21 -4.20
N ILE A 246 -9.89 14.46 -4.59
CA ILE A 246 -9.53 15.65 -5.38
C ILE A 246 -10.26 15.63 -6.74
N GLN A 247 -10.34 14.48 -7.41
CA GLN A 247 -11.09 14.35 -8.66
C GLN A 247 -12.59 14.57 -8.46
N GLN A 248 -13.18 14.05 -7.39
CA GLN A 248 -14.60 14.28 -7.06
C GLN A 248 -14.87 15.77 -6.77
N LEU A 249 -14.02 16.40 -5.95
CA LEU A 249 -14.13 17.83 -5.65
C LEU A 249 -13.97 18.70 -6.90
N LEU A 250 -13.05 18.36 -7.80
CA LEU A 250 -12.90 19.08 -9.07
C LEU A 250 -14.12 18.89 -9.97
N PHE A 251 -14.73 17.71 -9.96
CA PHE A 251 -15.95 17.44 -10.72
C PHE A 251 -17.12 18.29 -10.20
N GLU A 252 -17.25 18.39 -8.89
CA GLU A 252 -18.28 19.19 -8.21
C GLU A 252 -18.07 20.70 -8.41
N LEU A 253 -16.83 21.18 -8.25
CA LEU A 253 -16.51 22.61 -8.22
C LEU A 253 -16.27 23.23 -9.60
N VAL A 254 -16.03 22.42 -10.64
CA VAL A 254 -15.72 22.90 -11.99
C VAL A 254 -16.75 22.32 -12.98
N PRO A 255 -17.87 23.02 -13.21
CA PRO A 255 -18.92 22.56 -14.12
C PRO A 255 -18.39 22.24 -15.51
N GLY A 256 -18.75 21.07 -16.03
CA GLY A 256 -18.34 20.63 -17.37
C GLY A 256 -16.85 20.33 -17.51
N ILE A 257 -16.14 20.01 -16.42
CA ILE A 257 -14.72 19.66 -16.48
C ILE A 257 -14.47 18.44 -17.37
N GLY A 258 -13.79 18.67 -18.50
CA GLY A 258 -13.37 17.61 -19.41
C GLY A 258 -12.20 16.78 -18.85
N PRO A 259 -11.96 15.58 -19.40
CA PRO A 259 -10.97 14.63 -18.87
C PRO A 259 -9.54 15.18 -18.86
N TYR A 260 -9.15 15.98 -19.85
CA TYR A 260 -7.81 16.58 -19.92
C TYR A 260 -7.59 17.64 -18.85
N ARG A 261 -8.59 18.49 -18.60
CA ARG A 261 -8.54 19.51 -17.55
C ARG A 261 -8.58 18.86 -16.17
N MET A 262 -9.37 17.80 -16.00
CA MET A 262 -9.36 16.97 -14.80
C MET A 262 -7.96 16.41 -14.53
N ALA A 263 -7.31 15.81 -15.53
CA ALA A 263 -5.95 15.28 -15.38
C ALA A 263 -4.94 16.39 -15.04
N LEU A 264 -4.99 17.52 -15.76
CA LEU A 264 -4.09 18.65 -15.58
C LEU A 264 -4.16 19.25 -14.17
N LEU A 265 -5.35 19.27 -13.56
CA LEU A 265 -5.54 19.81 -12.20
C LEU A 265 -5.34 18.75 -11.12
N SER A 266 -5.91 17.56 -11.29
CA SER A 266 -5.89 16.52 -10.25
C SER A 266 -4.49 15.99 -9.98
N ILE A 267 -3.63 15.83 -10.99
CA ILE A 267 -2.26 15.32 -10.81
C ILE A 267 -1.43 16.24 -9.90
N PRO A 268 -1.23 17.54 -10.20
CA PRO A 268 -0.44 18.41 -9.34
C PRO A 268 -1.07 18.59 -7.96
N LEU A 269 -2.40 18.71 -7.88
CA LEU A 269 -3.09 18.82 -6.57
C LEU A 269 -2.89 17.57 -5.72
N SER A 270 -2.93 16.38 -6.31
CA SER A 270 -2.68 15.11 -5.60
C SER A 270 -1.24 15.00 -5.11
N ILE A 271 -0.27 15.47 -5.90
CA ILE A 271 1.14 15.53 -5.50
C ILE A 271 1.31 16.48 -4.32
N VAL A 272 0.71 17.68 -4.38
CA VAL A 272 0.78 18.66 -3.29
C VAL A 272 0.12 18.10 -2.02
N ALA A 273 -1.08 17.54 -2.12
CA ALA A 273 -1.77 16.92 -0.98
C ALA A 273 -0.97 15.76 -0.40
N GLY A 274 -0.39 14.89 -1.25
CA GLY A 274 0.46 13.80 -0.81
C GLY A 274 1.74 14.27 -0.13
N ALA A 275 2.37 15.32 -0.65
CA ALA A 275 3.55 15.94 -0.03
C ALA A 275 3.20 16.59 1.32
N LEU A 276 2.07 17.28 1.42
CA LEU A 276 1.59 17.87 2.68
C LEU A 276 1.32 16.78 3.73
N SER A 277 0.58 15.72 3.35
CA SER A 277 0.36 14.57 4.22
C SER A 277 1.68 14.05 4.76
N TRP A 278 2.60 13.68 3.86
CA TRP A 278 3.89 13.11 4.23
C TRP A 278 4.65 13.96 5.26
N HIS A 279 4.78 15.26 5.01
CA HIS A 279 5.56 16.14 5.88
C HIS A 279 4.88 16.44 7.22
N LEU A 280 3.55 16.48 7.25
CA LEU A 280 2.77 16.84 8.43
C LEU A 280 2.44 15.62 9.30
N VAL A 281 2.34 14.43 8.71
CA VAL A 281 1.78 13.23 9.35
C VAL A 281 2.78 12.07 9.32
N GLU A 282 2.99 11.44 8.17
CA GLU A 282 3.72 10.16 8.05
C GLU A 282 5.20 10.31 8.44
N LYS A 283 5.90 11.33 7.95
CA LYS A 283 7.32 11.59 8.25
C LYS A 283 7.53 11.81 9.75
N ARG A 284 6.61 12.53 10.41
CA ARG A 284 6.67 12.78 11.86
C ARG A 284 6.43 11.50 12.66
N ALA A 285 5.44 10.70 12.26
CA ALA A 285 5.14 9.42 12.88
C ALA A 285 6.33 8.46 12.79
N LEU A 286 6.99 8.39 11.63
CA LEU A 286 8.19 7.57 11.41
C LEU A 286 9.42 8.09 12.19
N GLN A 287 9.58 9.40 12.33
CA GLN A 287 10.66 10.00 13.13
C GLN A 287 10.49 9.73 14.64
N LEU A 288 9.26 9.75 15.14
CA LEU A 288 8.95 9.46 16.54
C LEU A 288 9.42 8.04 16.92
N ARG A 289 9.22 7.07 16.03
CA ARG A 289 9.76 5.71 16.18
C ARG A 289 11.28 5.70 16.31
N LYS A 290 12.01 6.38 15.41
CA LYS A 290 13.48 6.40 15.46
C LYS A 290 14.01 6.94 16.79
N ARG A 291 13.34 7.95 17.36
CA ARG A 291 13.68 8.51 18.66
C ARG A 291 13.38 7.56 19.82
N LEU A 292 12.22 6.90 19.81
CA LEU A 292 11.83 5.93 20.84
C LEU A 292 12.68 4.65 20.80
N GLY A 293 13.05 4.17 19.61
CA GLY A 293 13.98 3.04 19.43
C GLY A 293 15.37 3.35 19.97
N LYS A 294 15.92 4.52 19.61
CA LYS A 294 17.22 4.97 20.12
C LYS A 294 17.23 5.17 21.64
N ARG A 295 16.13 5.67 22.23
CA ARG A 295 15.99 5.77 23.70
C ARG A 295 15.93 4.41 24.39
N ARG A 296 15.28 3.41 23.79
CA ARG A 296 15.24 2.04 24.32
C ARG A 296 16.61 1.35 24.25
N GLU A 297 17.37 1.56 23.18
CA GLU A 297 18.74 1.05 23.06
C GLU A 297 19.68 1.67 24.10
N VAL A 298 19.58 2.99 24.31
CA VAL A 298 20.37 3.69 25.35
C VAL A 298 19.98 3.21 26.75
N ALA A 299 18.69 3.11 27.07
CA ALA A 299 18.24 2.61 28.37
C ALA A 299 18.62 1.14 28.62
N ALA A 300 18.58 0.29 27.59
CA ALA A 300 19.03 -1.11 27.70
C ALA A 300 20.55 -1.21 27.91
N ALA A 301 21.34 -0.32 27.29
CA ALA A 301 22.79 -0.25 27.50
C ALA A 301 23.16 0.29 28.90
N GLU A 302 22.40 1.23 29.44
CA GLU A 302 22.57 1.73 30.81
C GLU A 302 22.22 0.67 31.86
N VAL A 303 21.18 -0.14 31.65
CA VAL A 303 20.80 -1.24 32.56
C VAL A 303 21.75 -2.44 32.46
N ALA A 304 22.34 -2.67 31.28
CA ALA A 304 23.31 -3.76 31.07
C ALA A 304 24.74 -3.42 31.52
N SER A 305 25.01 -2.17 31.90
CA SER A 305 26.29 -1.76 32.48
C SER A 305 26.30 -2.09 33.98
N PRO A 306 27.06 -3.10 34.45
CA PRO A 306 27.14 -3.36 35.89
C PRO A 306 27.79 -2.15 36.56
N SER A 307 27.23 -1.71 37.68
CA SER A 307 27.80 -0.65 38.51
C SER A 307 29.19 -1.05 39.02
N THR A 308 30.23 -0.77 38.26
CA THR A 308 31.62 -0.86 38.71
C THR A 308 31.95 0.37 39.54
N SER A 309 31.46 0.38 40.77
CA SER A 309 32.02 1.23 41.83
C SER A 309 31.88 0.51 43.17
N MET A 310 32.74 -0.49 43.40
CA MET A 310 33.20 -0.75 44.75
C MET A 310 34.43 0.14 44.99
N PRO A 311 34.43 0.99 46.04
CA PRO A 311 35.66 1.63 46.48
C PRO A 311 36.53 0.55 47.11
N VAL A 312 37.70 0.30 46.52
CA VAL A 312 38.76 -0.50 47.15
C VAL A 312 39.40 0.39 48.23
N PRO A 313 39.64 -0.13 49.45
CA PRO A 313 40.02 0.65 50.63
C PRO A 313 41.34 1.41 50.53
#